data_AF-A0A498GXW5-F1
#
_entry.id   AF-A0A498GXW5-F1
#
_cell.length_a   1.000
_cell.length_b   1.000
_cell.length_c   1.000
_cell.angle_alpha   90.00
_cell.angle_beta   90.00
_cell.angle_gamma   90.00
#
_symmetry.space_group_name_H-M   'P 1'
#
loop_
_entity.id
_entity.type
_entity.pdbx_description
1 polymer ?
#
loop_
_entity_poly.entity_id
_entity_poly.type
_entity_poly.pdbx_seq_one_letter_code
_entity_poly.pdbx_strand_id
1 'polypeptide(L)'
;MTENIEEAGIRVLTEGELISAVVEKHSRFLEESRKEFGELDSRLSQIEEEVKNAKSSRLRMEERKEVLQEKRQQFYHQAEAYLEKEVFLKLDPITASKLREELKKLKGQIEPEEEQKLKDSFMENLRENIQTAGSGENVLLQTEVRMEEARNSNLELREIVQSEKQLVENDGSKNEEILKSKSQHKWLSTKIKNHEEALNYWEKLKV
;
A
#
# COMPACT_ATOMS: atom_id res chain seq x y z
N MET A 1 17.80 5.04 -72.38
CA MET A 1 16.46 4.57 -72.76
C MET A 1 16.25 3.24 -72.06
N THR A 2 15.62 3.26 -70.90
CA THR A 2 15.20 2.05 -70.18
C THR A 2 13.70 1.93 -70.37
N GLU A 3 13.31 0.97 -71.21
CA GLU A 3 11.92 0.63 -71.47
C GLU A 3 11.27 0.13 -70.18
N ASN A 4 10.28 0.89 -69.71
CA ASN A 4 9.33 0.41 -68.71
C ASN A 4 8.41 -0.60 -69.40
N ILE A 5 8.67 -1.88 -69.19
CA ILE A 5 7.78 -2.94 -69.66
C ILE A 5 6.61 -3.03 -68.67
N GLU A 6 5.48 -2.43 -69.05
CA GLU A 6 4.17 -2.66 -68.44
C GLU A 6 3.60 -4.01 -68.94
N GLU A 7 4.09 -5.12 -68.39
CA GLU A 7 3.39 -6.41 -68.50
C GLU A 7 2.86 -6.80 -67.11
N ALA A 8 1.52 -6.88 -67.02
CA ALA A 8 0.74 -7.30 -65.86
C ALA A 8 0.77 -6.39 -64.62
N GLY A 9 0.36 -5.12 -64.73
CA GLY A 9 -0.07 -4.30 -63.58
C GLY A 9 0.96 -4.10 -62.45
N ILE A 10 2.21 -4.49 -62.67
CA ILE A 10 3.33 -4.39 -61.72
C ILE A 10 4.20 -3.24 -62.22
N ARG A 11 4.11 -2.10 -61.54
CA ARG A 11 4.99 -0.96 -61.79
C ARG A 11 6.35 -1.23 -61.12
N VAL A 12 7.39 -1.39 -61.93
CA VAL A 12 8.78 -1.45 -61.44
C VAL A 12 9.23 -0.03 -61.08
N LEU A 13 9.63 0.18 -59.83
CA LEU A 13 10.12 1.47 -59.36
C LEU A 13 11.58 1.67 -59.79
N THR A 14 11.93 2.92 -60.10
CA THR A 14 13.34 3.31 -60.28
C THR A 14 14.08 3.25 -58.94
N GLU A 15 15.41 3.15 -58.98
CA GLU A 15 16.25 3.10 -57.77
C GLU A 15 15.98 4.29 -56.83
N GLY A 16 15.88 5.51 -57.36
CA GLY A 16 15.57 6.71 -56.59
C GLY A 16 14.16 6.71 -55.96
N GLU A 17 13.16 6.16 -56.67
CA GLU A 17 11.80 5.98 -56.13
C GLU A 17 11.77 4.92 -55.03
N LEU A 18 12.54 3.84 -55.18
CA LEU A 18 12.66 2.78 -54.17
C LEU A 18 13.35 3.30 -52.90
N ILE A 19 14.46 4.02 -53.04
CA ILE A 19 15.18 4.64 -51.91
C ILE A 19 14.25 5.62 -51.18
N SER A 20 13.51 6.45 -51.92
CA SER A 20 12.56 7.40 -51.32
C SER A 20 11.45 6.70 -50.54
N ALA A 21 10.88 5.61 -51.08
CA ALA A 21 9.86 4.81 -50.39
C ALA A 21 10.41 4.12 -49.12
N VAL A 22 11.67 3.67 -49.14
CA VAL A 22 12.33 3.06 -47.98
C VAL A 22 12.59 4.10 -46.88
N VAL A 23 13.04 5.31 -47.23
CA VAL A 23 13.20 6.42 -46.29
C VAL A 23 11.86 6.78 -45.63
N GLU A 24 10.79 6.94 -46.43
CA GLU A 24 9.45 7.25 -45.91
C GLU A 24 8.93 6.15 -44.97
N LYS A 25 9.16 4.88 -45.31
CA LYS A 25 8.81 3.74 -44.46
C LYS A 25 9.54 3.78 -43.11
N HIS A 26 10.86 4.01 -43.13
CA HIS A 26 11.66 4.10 -41.89
C HIS A 26 11.25 5.31 -41.04
N SER A 27 10.95 6.45 -41.66
CA SER A 27 10.44 7.65 -40.97
C SER A 27 9.12 7.38 -40.25
N ARG A 28 8.18 6.71 -40.92
CA ARG A 28 6.88 6.35 -40.33
C ARG A 28 7.05 5.38 -39.16
N PHE A 29 7.86 4.34 -39.31
CA PHE A 29 8.12 3.39 -38.23
C PHE A 29 8.84 4.04 -37.04
N LEU A 30 9.69 5.04 -37.28
CA LEU A 30 10.30 5.83 -36.21
C LEU A 30 9.28 6.64 -35.45
N GLU A 31 8.37 7.33 -36.15
CA GLU A 31 7.32 8.13 -35.52
C GLU A 31 6.41 7.26 -34.65
N GLU A 32 5.93 6.13 -35.19
CA GLU A 32 5.12 5.15 -34.45
C GLU A 32 5.87 4.60 -33.23
N SER A 33 7.13 4.17 -33.40
CA SER A 33 7.92 3.59 -32.31
C SER A 33 8.25 4.62 -31.24
N ARG A 34 8.52 5.88 -31.61
CA ARG A 34 8.77 6.98 -30.65
C ARG A 34 7.51 7.33 -29.87
N LYS A 35 6.35 7.33 -30.52
CA LYS A 35 5.07 7.56 -29.85
C LYS A 35 4.80 6.46 -28.81
N GLU A 36 4.89 5.19 -29.22
CA GLU A 36 4.71 4.05 -28.31
C GLU A 36 5.71 4.09 -27.15
N PHE A 37 6.97 4.44 -27.44
CA PHE A 37 8.01 4.58 -26.43
C PHE A 37 7.69 5.67 -25.40
N GLY A 38 7.24 6.85 -25.84
CA GLY A 38 6.88 7.95 -24.93
C GLY A 38 5.66 7.64 -24.06
N GLU A 39 4.64 6.98 -24.63
CA GLU A 39 3.47 6.51 -23.86
C GLU A 39 3.89 5.48 -22.81
N LEU A 40 4.75 4.53 -23.19
CA LEU A 40 5.26 3.49 -22.28
C LEU A 40 6.13 4.06 -21.17
N ASP A 41 7.01 5.03 -21.48
CA ASP A 41 7.88 5.70 -20.50
C ASP A 41 7.06 6.51 -19.48
N SER A 42 6.01 7.20 -19.94
CA SER A 42 5.08 7.92 -19.07
C SER A 42 4.35 6.96 -18.13
N ARG A 43 3.84 5.83 -18.66
CA ARG A 43 3.17 4.80 -17.87
C ARG A 43 4.12 4.14 -16.86
N LEU A 44 5.35 3.82 -17.27
CA LEU A 44 6.37 3.27 -16.38
C LEU A 44 6.67 4.22 -15.22
N SER A 45 6.88 5.50 -15.52
CA SER A 45 7.13 6.53 -14.52
C SER A 45 5.98 6.64 -13.51
N GLN A 46 4.73 6.59 -14.00
CA GLN A 46 3.56 6.60 -13.13
C GLN A 46 3.52 5.39 -12.20
N ILE A 47 3.69 4.17 -12.73
CA ILE A 47 3.63 2.94 -11.94
C ILE A 47 4.77 2.89 -10.92
N GLU A 48 5.99 3.31 -11.29
CA GLU A 48 7.12 3.37 -10.38
C GLU A 48 6.88 4.35 -9.21
N GLU A 49 6.28 5.51 -9.49
CA GLU A 49 5.91 6.49 -8.46
C GLU A 49 4.77 5.96 -7.56
N GLU A 50 3.77 5.27 -8.12
CA GLU A 50 2.73 4.59 -7.34
C GLU A 50 3.31 3.51 -6.41
N VAL A 51 4.26 2.70 -6.90
CA VAL A 51 4.94 1.68 -6.07
C VAL A 51 5.75 2.33 -4.95
N LYS A 52 6.46 3.41 -5.25
CA LYS A 52 7.20 4.18 -4.24
C LYS A 52 6.27 4.76 -3.17
N ASN A 53 5.14 5.33 -3.59
CA ASN A 53 4.14 5.87 -2.69
C ASN A 53 3.50 4.77 -1.84
N ALA A 54 3.15 3.63 -2.42
CA ALA A 54 2.66 2.46 -1.68
C ALA A 54 3.67 1.98 -0.63
N LYS A 55 4.96 1.89 -0.98
CA LYS A 55 6.03 1.55 -0.04
C LYS A 55 6.13 2.55 1.12
N SER A 56 6.05 3.85 0.82
CA SER A 56 6.05 4.89 1.86
C SER A 56 4.83 4.80 2.77
N SER A 57 3.66 4.49 2.20
CA SER A 57 2.42 4.28 2.95
C SER A 57 2.54 3.08 3.89
N ARG A 58 3.13 1.97 3.42
CA ARG A 58 3.36 0.78 4.24
C ARG A 58 4.27 1.06 5.43
N LEU A 59 5.35 1.82 5.24
CA LEU A 59 6.22 2.23 6.35
C LEU A 59 5.46 3.06 7.39
N ARG A 60 4.68 4.06 6.95
CA ARG A 60 3.84 4.87 7.86
C ARG A 60 2.78 4.04 8.59
N MET A 61 2.19 3.06 7.92
CA MET A 61 1.23 2.15 8.53
C MET A 61 1.92 1.30 9.61
N GLU A 62 3.13 0.79 9.36
CA GLU A 62 3.88 0.01 10.34
C GLU A 62 4.25 0.84 11.58
N GLU A 63 4.80 2.05 11.37
CA GLU A 63 5.05 3.01 12.46
C GLU A 63 3.77 3.29 13.26
N ARG A 64 2.63 3.45 12.57
CA ARG A 64 1.35 3.70 13.23
C ARG A 64 0.87 2.48 14.04
N LYS A 65 1.08 1.25 13.57
CA LYS A 65 0.74 0.03 14.33
C LYS A 65 1.52 -0.03 15.64
N GLU A 66 2.83 0.21 15.60
CA GLU A 66 3.67 0.22 16.81
C GLU A 66 3.16 1.25 17.82
N VAL A 67 2.89 2.47 17.37
CA VAL A 67 2.34 3.54 18.20
C VAL A 67 0.98 3.16 18.82
N LEU A 68 0.10 2.52 18.06
CA LEU A 68 -1.22 2.11 18.56
C LEU A 68 -1.13 0.96 19.57
N GLN A 69 -0.24 -0.01 19.33
CA GLN A 69 0.03 -1.10 20.27
C GLN A 69 0.58 -0.56 21.60
N GLU A 70 1.55 0.37 21.54
CA GLU A 70 2.10 0.99 22.74
C GLU A 70 1.05 1.84 23.47
N LYS A 71 0.29 2.67 22.75
CA LYS A 71 -0.81 3.45 23.34
C LYS A 71 -1.81 2.58 24.07
N ARG A 72 -2.25 1.48 23.43
CA ARG A 72 -3.16 0.51 24.05
C ARG A 72 -2.59 -0.02 25.36
N GLN A 73 -1.33 -0.46 25.37
CA GLN A 73 -0.66 -0.94 26.58
C GLN A 73 -0.57 0.15 27.66
N GLN A 74 -0.22 1.37 27.28
CA GLN A 74 -0.12 2.50 28.21
C GLN A 74 -1.46 2.82 28.86
N PHE A 75 -2.55 2.86 28.11
CA PHE A 75 -3.89 3.13 28.65
C PHE A 75 -4.33 2.04 29.64
N TYR A 76 -4.09 0.77 29.31
CA TYR A 76 -4.37 -0.34 30.22
C TYR A 76 -3.49 -0.33 31.47
N HIS A 77 -2.23 0.11 31.36
CA HIS A 77 -1.36 0.28 32.50
C HIS A 77 -1.82 1.44 33.39
N GLN A 78 -2.27 2.55 32.80
CA GLN A 78 -2.85 3.67 33.56
C GLN A 78 -4.12 3.23 34.30
N ALA A 79 -5.03 2.52 33.63
CA ALA A 79 -6.23 1.95 34.26
C ALA A 79 -5.88 1.05 35.45
N GLU A 80 -4.94 0.12 35.28
CA GLU A 80 -4.45 -0.73 36.36
C GLU A 80 -3.85 0.09 37.51
N ALA A 81 -3.01 1.10 37.22
CA ALA A 81 -2.39 1.93 38.24
C ALA A 81 -3.41 2.73 39.06
N TYR A 82 -4.52 3.18 38.44
CA TYR A 82 -5.62 3.82 39.17
C TYR A 82 -6.33 2.83 40.09
N LEU A 83 -6.62 1.63 39.60
CA LEU A 83 -7.28 0.58 40.38
C LEU A 83 -6.42 0.09 41.55
N GLU A 84 -5.12 -0.08 41.33
CA GLU A 84 -4.16 -0.44 42.37
C GLU A 84 -4.14 0.57 43.52
N LYS A 85 -4.11 1.87 43.20
CA LYS A 85 -4.02 2.93 44.21
C LYS A 85 -5.32 3.12 44.98
N GLU A 86 -6.46 3.03 44.32
CA GLU A 86 -7.72 3.51 44.88
C GLU A 86 -8.72 2.41 45.25
N VAL A 87 -8.61 1.22 44.62
CA VAL A 87 -9.61 0.14 44.73
C VAL A 87 -9.01 -1.11 45.37
N PHE A 88 -7.94 -1.67 44.79
CA PHE A 88 -7.41 -2.97 45.23
C PHE A 88 -6.86 -2.96 46.66
N LEU A 89 -6.39 -1.81 47.17
CA LEU A 89 -5.98 -1.67 48.57
C LEU A 89 -7.14 -1.71 49.58
N LYS A 90 -8.38 -1.46 49.13
CA LYS A 90 -9.58 -1.40 49.98
C LYS A 90 -10.45 -2.65 49.87
N LEU A 91 -10.22 -3.47 48.86
CA LEU A 91 -10.93 -4.74 48.65
C LEU A 91 -10.28 -5.87 49.44
N ASP A 92 -11.05 -6.93 49.67
CA ASP A 92 -10.48 -8.17 50.19
C ASP A 92 -9.52 -8.81 49.16
N PRO A 93 -8.49 -9.55 49.62
CA PRO A 93 -7.47 -10.10 48.73
C PRO A 93 -8.00 -11.02 47.63
N ILE A 94 -9.11 -11.73 47.89
CA ILE A 94 -9.68 -12.71 46.95
C ILE A 94 -10.35 -11.95 45.80
N THR A 95 -11.18 -10.96 46.11
CA THR A 95 -11.86 -10.11 45.13
C THR A 95 -10.87 -9.28 44.33
N ALA A 96 -9.87 -8.69 44.98
CA ALA A 96 -8.80 -7.97 44.30
C ALA A 96 -8.02 -8.87 43.33
N SER A 97 -7.71 -10.12 43.72
CA SER A 97 -7.06 -11.09 42.83
C SER A 97 -7.91 -11.41 41.61
N LYS A 98 -9.22 -11.60 41.79
CA LYS A 98 -10.15 -11.91 40.69
C LYS A 98 -10.22 -10.76 39.67
N LEU A 99 -10.35 -9.52 40.14
CA LEU A 99 -10.36 -8.34 39.26
C LEU A 99 -9.03 -8.15 38.52
N ARG A 100 -7.89 -8.44 39.15
CA ARG A 100 -6.58 -8.42 38.48
C ARG A 100 -6.49 -9.46 37.36
N GLU A 101 -7.03 -10.66 37.58
CA GLU A 101 -7.07 -11.69 36.55
C GLU A 101 -7.98 -11.31 35.38
N GLU A 102 -9.15 -10.75 35.66
CA GLU A 102 -10.06 -10.24 34.62
C GLU A 102 -9.41 -9.12 33.80
N LEU A 103 -8.75 -8.17 34.47
CA LEU A 103 -8.00 -7.11 33.81
C LEU A 103 -6.84 -7.66 32.96
N LYS A 104 -6.13 -8.68 33.45
CA LYS A 104 -5.05 -9.35 32.69
C LYS A 104 -5.59 -10.04 31.44
N LYS A 105 -6.75 -10.70 31.53
CA LYS A 105 -7.43 -11.31 30.37
C LYS A 105 -7.83 -10.24 29.36
N LEU A 106 -8.39 -9.12 29.82
CA LEU A 106 -8.78 -8.00 28.96
C LEU A 106 -7.57 -7.42 28.20
N LYS A 107 -6.46 -7.15 28.90
CA LYS A 107 -5.21 -6.67 28.29
C LYS A 107 -4.66 -7.61 27.21
N GLY A 108 -4.78 -8.92 27.44
CA GLY A 108 -4.32 -9.96 26.52
C GLY A 108 -5.23 -10.17 25.31
N GLN A 109 -6.46 -9.66 25.33
CA GLN A 109 -7.38 -9.79 24.22
C GLN A 109 -7.00 -8.83 23.09
N ILE A 110 -6.91 -9.33 21.86
CA ILE A 110 -6.53 -8.55 20.68
C ILE A 110 -7.74 -8.32 19.76
N GLU A 111 -8.74 -9.21 19.80
CA GLU A 111 -9.95 -9.04 18.97
C GLU A 111 -10.87 -7.96 19.58
N PRO A 112 -11.21 -6.87 18.85
CA PRO A 112 -11.97 -5.76 19.41
C PRO A 112 -13.37 -6.14 19.93
N GLU A 113 -14.05 -7.08 19.27
CA GLU A 113 -15.37 -7.58 19.66
C GLU A 113 -15.31 -8.34 20.99
N GLU A 114 -14.27 -9.16 21.18
CA GLU A 114 -14.08 -9.90 22.42
C GLU A 114 -13.57 -8.98 23.53
N GLU A 115 -12.71 -8.01 23.19
CA GLU A 115 -12.23 -6.97 24.11
C GLU A 115 -13.41 -6.17 24.68
N GLN A 116 -14.36 -5.76 23.83
CA GLN A 116 -15.54 -5.02 24.28
C GLN A 116 -16.40 -5.85 25.26
N LYS A 117 -16.65 -7.12 24.97
CA LYS A 117 -17.41 -8.01 25.88
C LYS A 117 -16.72 -8.17 27.23
N LEU A 118 -15.41 -8.37 27.23
CA LEU A 118 -14.61 -8.49 28.44
C LEU A 118 -14.57 -7.15 29.21
N LYS A 119 -14.49 -6.02 28.51
CA LYS A 119 -14.53 -4.68 29.11
C LYS A 119 -15.86 -4.46 29.82
N ASP A 120 -16.97 -4.77 29.17
CA ASP A 120 -18.31 -4.55 29.73
C ASP A 120 -18.51 -5.40 30.99
N SER A 121 -18.15 -6.69 30.93
CA SER A 121 -18.20 -7.57 32.10
C SER A 121 -17.27 -7.10 33.23
N PHE A 122 -16.06 -6.65 32.90
CA PHE A 122 -15.12 -6.12 33.88
C PHE A 122 -15.66 -4.85 34.55
N MET A 123 -16.23 -3.93 33.78
CA MET A 123 -16.77 -2.67 34.27
C MET A 123 -18.00 -2.87 35.16
N GLU A 124 -18.85 -3.85 34.85
CA GLU A 124 -19.97 -4.26 35.69
C GLU A 124 -19.47 -4.79 37.05
N ASN A 125 -18.55 -5.75 37.03
CA ASN A 125 -17.93 -6.29 38.25
C ASN A 125 -17.22 -5.19 39.05
N LEU A 126 -16.50 -4.28 38.39
CA LEU A 126 -15.79 -3.19 39.05
C LEU A 126 -16.77 -2.23 39.74
N ARG A 127 -17.91 -1.92 39.13
CA ARG A 127 -18.93 -1.03 39.70
C ARG A 127 -19.49 -1.58 41.01
N GLU A 128 -19.83 -2.87 41.05
CA GLU A 128 -20.33 -3.54 42.27
C GLU A 128 -19.30 -3.48 43.42
N ASN A 129 -18.02 -3.71 43.08
CA ASN A 129 -16.94 -3.72 44.05
C ASN A 129 -16.57 -2.31 44.53
N ILE A 130 -16.62 -1.30 43.67
CA ILE A 130 -16.39 0.11 44.04
C ILE A 130 -17.47 0.61 45.00
N GLN A 131 -18.74 0.27 44.75
CA GLN A 131 -19.85 0.60 45.67
C GLN A 131 -19.65 -0.04 47.05
N THR A 132 -19.19 -1.29 47.07
CA THR A 132 -18.94 -2.04 48.32
C THR A 132 -17.72 -1.49 49.09
N ALA A 133 -16.67 -1.07 48.38
CA ALA A 133 -15.43 -0.54 48.96
C ALA A 133 -15.51 0.94 49.38
N GLY A 134 -16.60 1.65 49.08
CA GLY A 134 -16.71 3.10 49.30
C GLY A 134 -15.70 3.91 48.48
N SER A 135 -15.19 3.34 47.39
CA SER A 135 -14.30 4.04 46.46
C SER A 135 -15.12 5.00 45.60
N GLY A 136 -14.61 6.21 45.38
CA GLY A 136 -15.39 7.27 44.71
C GLY A 136 -15.70 6.97 43.24
N GLU A 137 -16.87 7.41 42.78
CA GLU A 137 -17.36 7.35 41.38
C GLU A 137 -16.32 7.84 40.36
N ASN A 138 -15.46 8.78 40.76
CA ASN A 138 -14.38 9.32 39.94
C ASN A 138 -13.39 8.23 39.47
N VAL A 139 -13.09 7.22 40.30
CA VAL A 139 -12.15 6.15 39.94
C VAL A 139 -12.72 5.26 38.84
N LEU A 140 -14.02 4.97 38.93
CA LEU A 140 -14.75 4.21 37.92
C LEU A 140 -14.72 4.96 36.57
N LEU A 141 -15.02 6.26 36.60
CA LEU A 141 -15.02 7.11 35.40
C LEU A 141 -13.62 7.20 34.75
N GLN A 142 -12.57 7.41 35.54
CA GLN A 142 -11.20 7.45 35.02
C GLN A 142 -10.78 6.11 34.41
N THR A 143 -11.14 5.00 35.05
CA THR A 143 -10.85 3.65 34.54
C THR A 143 -11.58 3.41 33.21
N GLU A 144 -12.86 3.76 33.14
CA GLU A 144 -13.69 3.63 31.94
C GLU A 144 -13.11 4.42 30.76
N VAL A 145 -12.73 5.68 30.98
CA VAL A 145 -12.12 6.53 29.95
C VAL A 145 -10.84 5.89 29.38
N ARG A 146 -9.95 5.39 30.25
CA ARG A 146 -8.69 4.76 29.80
C ARG A 146 -8.96 3.46 29.04
N MET A 147 -9.92 2.65 29.48
CA MET A 147 -10.29 1.43 28.77
C MET A 147 -10.91 1.72 27.40
N GLU A 148 -11.69 2.80 27.28
CA GLU A 148 -12.24 3.23 25.98
C GLU A 148 -11.15 3.74 25.03
N GLU A 149 -10.16 4.49 25.55
CA GLU A 149 -8.99 4.92 24.75
C GLU A 149 -8.15 3.73 24.27
N ALA A 150 -7.98 2.71 25.11
CA ALA A 150 -7.32 1.46 24.75
C ALA A 150 -8.06 0.73 23.62
N ARG A 151 -9.40 0.62 23.74
CA ARG A 151 -10.27 0.02 22.73
C ARG A 151 -10.23 0.78 21.41
N ASN A 152 -10.31 2.11 21.44
CA ASN A 152 -10.23 2.94 20.23
C ASN A 152 -8.90 2.72 19.50
N SER A 153 -7.80 2.58 20.26
CA SER A 153 -6.49 2.26 19.68
C SER A 153 -6.49 0.87 19.00
N ASN A 154 -7.19 -0.11 19.58
CA ASN A 154 -7.30 -1.45 19.02
C ASN A 154 -8.20 -1.51 17.76
N LEU A 155 -9.29 -0.74 17.74
CA LEU A 155 -10.14 -0.59 16.55
C LEU A 155 -9.36 0.00 15.38
N GLU A 156 -8.62 1.08 15.62
CA GLU A 156 -7.79 1.70 14.59
C GLU A 156 -6.70 0.72 14.10
N LEU A 157 -6.10 -0.06 14.99
CA LEU A 157 -5.12 -1.09 14.63
C LEU A 157 -5.71 -2.13 13.67
N ARG A 158 -6.94 -2.59 13.92
CA ARG A 158 -7.64 -3.53 13.05
C ARG A 158 -7.90 -2.94 11.66
N GLU A 159 -8.31 -1.68 11.58
CA GLU A 159 -8.54 -0.98 10.31
C GLU A 159 -7.26 -0.89 9.47
N ILE A 160 -6.12 -0.63 10.11
CA ILE A 160 -4.81 -0.61 9.44
C ILE A 160 -4.45 -1.99 8.90
N VAL A 161 -4.63 -3.05 9.71
CA VAL A 161 -4.36 -4.44 9.27
C VAL A 161 -5.24 -4.83 8.10
N GLN A 162 -6.51 -4.42 8.07
CA GLN A 162 -7.40 -4.68 6.95
C GLN A 162 -6.98 -3.92 5.68
N SER A 163 -6.58 -2.66 5.84
CA SER A 163 -6.11 -1.82 4.73
C SER A 163 -4.80 -2.35 4.12
N GLU A 164 -3.90 -2.87 4.95
CA GLU A 164 -2.64 -3.47 4.49
C GLU A 164 -2.86 -4.71 3.63
N LYS A 165 -3.83 -5.57 3.98
CA LYS A 165 -4.18 -6.75 3.16
C LYS A 165 -4.55 -6.34 1.73
N GLN A 166 -5.31 -5.26 1.56
CA GLN A 166 -5.69 -4.73 0.25
C GLN A 166 -4.48 -4.17 -0.53
N LEU A 167 -3.48 -3.60 0.15
CA LEU A 167 -2.26 -3.10 -0.49
C LEU A 167 -1.36 -4.24 -1.01
N VAL A 168 -1.24 -5.33 -0.24
CA VAL A 168 -0.42 -6.49 -0.64
C VAL A 168 -0.92 -7.16 -1.92
N GLU A 169 -2.23 -7.27 -2.08
CA GLU A 169 -2.84 -7.83 -3.30
C GLU A 169 -2.53 -6.97 -4.55
N ASN A 170 -2.50 -5.64 -4.39
CA ASN A 170 -2.21 -4.72 -5.49
C ASN A 170 -0.71 -4.67 -5.87
N ASP A 171 0.21 -4.87 -4.92
CA ASP A 171 1.66 -4.78 -5.16
C ASP A 171 2.18 -5.87 -6.13
N GLY A 172 1.64 -7.10 -6.03
CA GLY A 172 2.07 -8.23 -6.88
C GLY A 172 1.83 -7.99 -8.37
N SER A 173 0.64 -7.49 -8.72
CA SER A 173 0.27 -7.19 -10.11
C SER A 173 1.10 -6.06 -10.71
N LYS A 174 1.46 -5.04 -9.93
CA LYS A 174 2.24 -3.89 -10.41
C LYS A 174 3.70 -4.27 -10.71
N ASN A 175 4.31 -5.16 -9.93
CA ASN A 175 5.68 -5.60 -10.18
C ASN A 175 5.84 -6.37 -11.51
N GLU A 176 4.89 -7.25 -11.83
CA GLU A 176 4.88 -7.96 -13.12
C GLU A 176 4.72 -6.98 -14.29
N GLU A 177 3.84 -5.99 -14.13
CA GLU A 177 3.63 -4.94 -15.12
C GLU A 177 4.90 -4.09 -15.36
N ILE A 178 5.61 -3.71 -14.30
CA ILE A 178 6.91 -3.00 -14.41
C ILE A 178 7.92 -3.84 -15.19
N LEU A 179 8.09 -5.12 -14.85
CA LEU A 179 9.08 -5.99 -15.51
C LEU A 179 8.80 -6.16 -17.00
N LYS A 180 7.53 -6.37 -17.36
CA LYS A 180 7.08 -6.46 -18.75
C LYS A 180 7.32 -5.14 -19.49
N SER A 181 6.90 -4.03 -18.89
CA SER A 181 7.03 -2.70 -19.48
C SER A 181 8.50 -2.29 -19.66
N LYS A 182 9.38 -2.60 -18.71
CA LYS A 182 10.85 -2.38 -18.85
C LYS A 182 11.45 -3.16 -20.01
N SER A 183 11.01 -4.41 -20.19
CA SER A 183 11.48 -5.24 -21.30
C SER A 183 11.03 -4.67 -22.65
N GLN A 184 9.76 -4.25 -22.74
CA GLN A 184 9.22 -3.58 -23.93
C GLN A 184 9.92 -2.25 -24.21
N HIS A 185 10.17 -1.45 -23.18
CA HIS A 185 10.87 -0.17 -23.28
C HIS A 185 12.28 -0.35 -23.84
N LYS A 186 13.02 -1.35 -23.35
CA LYS A 186 14.35 -1.69 -23.89
C LYS A 186 14.30 -2.12 -25.36
N TRP A 187 13.29 -2.93 -25.72
CA TRP A 187 13.10 -3.39 -27.09
C TRP A 187 12.78 -2.22 -28.04
N LEU A 188 11.85 -1.35 -27.66
CA LEU A 188 11.47 -0.15 -28.42
C LEU A 188 12.65 0.82 -28.58
N SER A 189 13.42 1.07 -27.52
CA SER A 189 14.63 1.89 -27.59
C SER A 189 15.63 1.36 -28.62
N THR A 190 15.85 0.04 -28.63
CA THR A 190 16.72 -0.61 -29.62
C THR A 190 16.15 -0.49 -31.03
N LYS A 191 14.84 -0.70 -31.20
CA LYS A 191 14.15 -0.60 -32.49
C LYS A 191 14.22 0.82 -33.07
N ILE A 192 14.01 1.85 -32.24
CA ILE A 192 14.15 3.25 -32.63
C ILE A 192 15.57 3.50 -33.14
N LYS A 193 16.59 3.13 -32.35
CA LYS A 193 17.99 3.29 -32.75
C LYS A 193 18.31 2.62 -34.09
N ASN A 194 17.83 1.38 -34.29
CA ASN A 194 18.04 0.67 -35.55
C ASN A 194 17.38 1.38 -36.74
N HIS A 195 16.18 1.95 -36.56
CA HIS A 195 15.53 2.70 -37.63
C HIS A 195 16.19 4.07 -37.88
N GLU A 196 16.74 4.73 -36.86
CA GLU A 196 17.53 5.96 -37.01
C GLU A 196 18.81 5.69 -37.83
N GLU A 197 19.52 4.60 -37.52
CA GLU A 197 20.71 4.18 -38.26
C GLU A 197 20.37 3.82 -39.71
N ALA A 198 19.28 3.08 -39.94
CA ALA A 198 18.83 2.74 -41.29
C ALA A 198 18.42 3.99 -42.09
N LEU A 199 17.68 4.92 -41.48
CA LEU A 199 17.26 6.16 -42.13
C LEU A 199 18.48 7.00 -42.55
N ASN A 200 19.45 7.17 -41.65
CA ASN A 200 20.71 7.86 -41.93
C ASN A 200 21.50 7.20 -43.09
N TYR A 201 21.49 5.87 -43.17
CA TYR A 201 22.12 5.16 -44.29
C TYR A 201 21.39 5.43 -45.62
N TRP A 202 20.07 5.28 -45.65
CA TRP A 202 19.28 5.44 -46.89
C TRP A 202 19.21 6.88 -47.37
N GLU A 203 19.18 7.86 -46.46
CA GLU A 203 19.25 9.28 -46.81
C GLU A 203 20.57 9.65 -47.50
N LYS A 204 21.69 9.03 -47.11
CA LYS A 204 22.99 9.22 -47.78
C LYS A 204 23.03 8.66 -49.20
N LEU A 205 22.23 7.63 -49.50
CA LEU A 205 22.12 7.03 -50.83
C LEU A 205 21.13 7.75 -51.74
N LYS A 206 20.39 8.73 -51.21
CA LYS A 206 19.42 9.54 -51.98
C LYS A 206 20.10 10.61 -52.85
N VAL A 207 21.44 10.69 -52.84
CA VAL A 207 22.28 11.65 -53.60
C VAL A 207 22.40 11.26 -55.06
#